data_AF-A0A5N5PJQ3-F1
#
_entry.id   AF-A0A5N5PJQ3-F1
#
_cell.length_a   1.000
_cell.length_b   1.000
_cell.length_c   1.000
_cell.angle_alpha   90.00
_cell.angle_beta   90.00
_cell.angle_gamma   90.00
#
_symmetry.space_group_name_H-M   'P 1'
#
loop_
_entity.id
_entity.type
_entity.pdbx_description
1 polymer ?
#
loop_
_entity_poly.entity_id
_entity_poly.type
_entity_poly.pdbx_seq_one_letter_code
_entity_poly.pdbx_strand_id
1 'polypeptide(L)'
;MTEQRRCHNPKDSTLRFVTRADDITLDDDPNTQRLEMSCGHAVTPESLTAYCRSLLDKGDYKFVCPAIKQGTDTCGAEWPYMEVRRIALLTQEEQNHFEETMAVLAAAKYCEYNPCPGCNSYVERQDLTNLCVLCTICTSDTGERFEFCWQCLKTWKGPAPRSDKCDNSNCVNPTLEKLLNCKDTTLPEVQDLICPSLRACPTCGNLVEHDTTGCKNIICNRCHIEFCFSCLKITEDCLETSSYFKPCSDGVAPRQTSIPTWRK
;
A
#
# COMPACT_ATOMS: atom_id res chain seq x y z
N MET A 1 -16.17 -5.57 28.68
CA MET A 1 -16.70 -4.21 28.45
C MET A 1 -17.66 -4.31 27.30
N THR A 2 -18.95 -4.04 27.52
CA THR A 2 -19.96 -4.06 26.46
C THR A 2 -19.69 -2.87 25.54
N GLU A 3 -19.21 -3.13 24.33
CA GLU A 3 -19.15 -2.11 23.29
C GLU A 3 -20.58 -1.59 23.06
N GLN A 4 -20.78 -0.29 23.27
CA GLN A 4 -22.02 0.36 22.87
C GLN A 4 -22.14 0.26 21.35
N ARG A 5 -23.18 -0.44 20.86
CA ARG A 5 -23.51 -0.49 19.43
C ARG A 5 -23.74 0.94 18.91
N ARG A 6 -23.11 1.28 17.79
CA ARG A 6 -23.24 2.57 17.09
C ARG A 6 -24.56 2.55 16.35
N CYS A 7 -25.46 3.45 16.75
CA CYS A 7 -26.80 3.53 16.15
C CYS A 7 -27.05 4.93 15.59
N HIS A 8 -27.58 5.00 14.38
CA HIS A 8 -28.06 6.25 13.79
C HIS A 8 -29.44 6.60 14.34
N ASN A 9 -29.79 7.88 14.30
CA ASN A 9 -31.16 8.31 14.60
C ASN A 9 -32.13 7.68 13.57
N PRO A 10 -33.10 6.84 13.99
CA PRO A 10 -34.04 6.19 13.05
C PRO A 10 -34.92 7.17 12.27
N LYS A 11 -34.99 8.43 12.70
CA LYS A 11 -35.75 9.50 12.04
C LYS A 11 -34.93 10.29 11.01
N ASP A 12 -33.66 9.97 10.82
CA ASP A 12 -32.84 10.63 9.79
C ASP A 12 -33.30 10.19 8.40
N SER A 13 -34.04 11.06 7.71
CA SER A 13 -34.60 10.81 6.38
C SER A 13 -33.56 10.81 5.25
N THR A 14 -32.34 11.22 5.55
CA THR A 14 -31.24 11.22 4.57
C THR A 14 -30.51 9.87 4.52
N LEU A 15 -30.88 8.94 5.42
CA LEU A 15 -30.36 7.59 5.53
C LEU A 15 -31.46 6.59 5.15
N ARG A 16 -31.06 5.47 4.54
CA ARG A 16 -31.97 4.39 4.14
C ARG A 16 -31.79 3.19 5.03
N PHE A 17 -32.68 3.02 6.00
CA PHE A 17 -32.70 1.85 6.87
C PHE A 17 -33.31 0.64 6.18
N VAL A 18 -32.68 -0.52 6.34
CA VAL A 18 -33.07 -1.76 5.67
C VAL A 18 -33.06 -2.93 6.66
N THR A 19 -33.89 -3.92 6.40
CA THR A 19 -34.05 -5.12 7.25
C THR A 19 -33.37 -6.37 6.70
N ARG A 20 -32.82 -6.30 5.48
CA ARG A 20 -32.05 -7.40 4.87
C ARG A 20 -30.71 -7.58 5.59
N ALA A 21 -30.09 -8.75 5.40
CA ALA A 21 -28.82 -9.11 6.01
C ALA A 21 -27.71 -8.10 5.67
N ASP A 22 -26.71 -8.02 6.54
CA ASP A 22 -25.48 -7.27 6.30
C ASP A 22 -24.70 -7.93 5.15
N ASP A 23 -24.43 -7.18 4.08
CA ASP A 23 -23.78 -7.70 2.88
C ASP A 23 -22.25 -7.89 3.04
N ILE A 24 -21.68 -7.54 4.20
CA ILE A 24 -20.27 -7.80 4.56
C ILE A 24 -20.17 -9.05 5.45
N THR A 25 -20.97 -9.14 6.51
CA THR A 25 -20.87 -10.21 7.52
C THR A 25 -21.91 -11.32 7.35
N LEU A 26 -22.92 -11.10 6.50
CA LEU A 26 -24.10 -11.96 6.33
C LEU A 26 -24.98 -12.07 7.59
N ASP A 27 -24.75 -11.22 8.60
CA ASP A 27 -25.58 -11.18 9.80
C ASP A 27 -26.98 -10.66 9.47
N ASP A 28 -28.00 -11.39 9.90
CA ASP A 28 -29.42 -11.11 9.68
C ASP A 28 -30.20 -10.86 10.97
N ASP A 29 -29.53 -10.67 12.13
CA ASP A 29 -30.20 -10.34 13.40
C ASP A 29 -31.19 -9.17 13.19
N PRO A 30 -32.50 -9.38 13.40
CA PRO A 30 -33.52 -8.36 13.15
C PRO A 30 -33.41 -7.16 14.11
N ASN A 31 -32.67 -7.29 15.21
CA ASN A 31 -32.45 -6.22 16.18
C ASN A 31 -31.27 -5.31 15.81
N THR A 32 -30.54 -5.63 14.74
CA THR A 32 -29.38 -4.85 14.30
C THR A 32 -29.81 -3.84 13.24
N GLN A 33 -29.47 -2.57 13.48
CA GLN A 33 -29.79 -1.46 12.56
C GLN A 33 -28.81 -1.47 11.38
N ARG A 34 -29.34 -1.68 10.17
CA ARG A 34 -28.57 -1.70 8.92
C ARG A 34 -28.97 -0.56 8.00
N LEU A 35 -28.00 -0.07 7.23
CA LEU A 35 -28.15 1.03 6.29
C LEU A 35 -27.77 0.59 4.88
N GLU A 36 -28.51 1.09 3.90
CA GLU A 36 -28.18 0.91 2.48
C GLU A 36 -27.12 1.93 2.02
N MET A 37 -26.01 1.42 1.53
CA MET A 37 -24.98 2.17 0.82
C MET A 37 -25.48 2.58 -0.58
N SER A 38 -24.82 3.55 -1.20
CA SER A 38 -25.09 4.08 -2.55
C SER A 38 -25.13 3.02 -3.65
N CYS A 39 -24.38 1.93 -3.47
CA CYS A 39 -24.38 0.76 -4.36
C CYS A 39 -25.57 -0.21 -4.16
N GLY A 40 -26.46 0.06 -3.20
CA GLY A 40 -27.62 -0.77 -2.88
C GLY A 40 -27.37 -1.88 -1.85
N HIS A 41 -26.17 -2.03 -1.30
CA HIS A 41 -25.85 -3.06 -0.31
C HIS A 41 -26.02 -2.55 1.12
N ALA A 42 -26.52 -3.41 2.00
CA ALA A 42 -26.80 -3.16 3.40
C ALA A 42 -25.57 -3.41 4.27
N VAL A 43 -25.30 -2.51 5.21
CA VAL A 43 -24.18 -2.64 6.15
C VAL A 43 -24.57 -2.13 7.53
N THR A 44 -23.88 -2.61 8.56
CA THR A 44 -23.87 -1.99 9.89
C THR A 44 -22.72 -0.99 10.01
N PRO A 45 -22.81 0.00 10.92
CA PRO A 45 -21.70 0.90 11.18
C PRO A 45 -20.42 0.14 11.59
N GLU A 46 -20.56 -0.91 12.39
CA GLU A 46 -19.46 -1.75 12.87
C GLU A 46 -18.80 -2.56 11.75
N SER A 47 -19.59 -3.27 10.94
CA SER A 47 -19.06 -4.08 9.84
C SER A 47 -18.36 -3.22 8.81
N LEU A 48 -18.95 -2.06 8.46
CA LEU A 48 -18.36 -1.10 7.54
C LEU A 48 -17.03 -0.56 8.06
N THR A 49 -16.98 -0.16 9.34
CA THR A 49 -15.75 0.33 9.97
C THR A 49 -14.64 -0.72 9.93
N ALA A 50 -14.95 -1.94 10.38
CA ALA A 50 -13.98 -3.03 10.45
C ALA A 50 -13.46 -3.43 9.07
N TYR A 51 -14.36 -3.54 8.08
CA TYR A 51 -14.00 -3.88 6.72
C TYR A 51 -13.12 -2.81 6.07
N CYS A 52 -13.52 -1.54 6.13
CA CYS A 52 -12.72 -0.45 5.57
C CYS A 52 -11.35 -0.30 6.25
N ARG A 53 -11.26 -0.52 7.57
CA ARG A 53 -9.96 -0.58 8.27
C ARG A 53 -9.10 -1.72 7.73
N SER A 54 -9.67 -2.90 7.52
CA SER A 54 -8.94 -4.04 6.95
C SER A 54 -8.41 -3.79 5.53
N LEU A 55 -9.09 -2.94 4.74
CA LEU A 55 -8.60 -2.52 3.42
C LEU A 55 -7.36 -1.61 3.57
N LEU A 56 -7.41 -0.64 4.48
CA LEU A 56 -6.26 0.22 4.78
C LEU A 56 -5.05 -0.59 5.27
N ASP A 57 -5.27 -1.56 6.15
CA ASP A 57 -4.21 -2.46 6.66
C ASP A 57 -3.57 -3.29 5.53
N LYS A 58 -4.33 -3.61 4.48
CA LYS A 58 -3.84 -4.30 3.27
C LYS A 58 -3.16 -3.36 2.26
N GLY A 59 -3.17 -2.05 2.51
CA GLY A 59 -2.60 -1.03 1.61
C GLY A 59 -3.59 -0.43 0.61
N ASP A 60 -4.88 -0.78 0.69
CA ASP A 60 -5.93 -0.24 -0.15
C ASP A 60 -6.56 1.02 0.46
N TYR A 61 -6.39 2.17 -0.20
CA TYR A 61 -7.03 3.43 0.20
C TYR A 61 -8.40 3.68 -0.46
N LYS A 62 -8.82 2.76 -1.34
CA LYS A 62 -10.14 2.80 -2.00
C LYS A 62 -11.06 1.82 -1.30
N PHE A 63 -12.21 2.31 -0.83
CA PHE A 63 -13.22 1.46 -0.23
C PHE A 63 -14.14 0.95 -1.33
N VAL A 64 -14.23 -0.36 -1.50
CA VAL A 64 -15.07 -0.99 -2.51
C VAL A 64 -16.03 -1.98 -1.86
N CYS A 65 -17.23 -2.11 -2.42
CA CYS A 65 -18.23 -3.02 -1.88
C CYS A 65 -17.83 -4.49 -2.07
N PRO A 66 -17.74 -5.30 -0.99
CA PRO A 66 -17.37 -6.72 -1.08
C PRO A 66 -18.53 -7.65 -1.45
N ALA A 67 -19.76 -7.15 -1.50
CA ALA A 67 -20.97 -7.97 -1.65
C ALA A 67 -20.93 -8.83 -2.92
N ILE A 68 -21.32 -10.09 -2.84
CA ILE A 68 -21.26 -11.04 -3.96
C ILE A 68 -22.52 -10.88 -4.83
N LYS A 69 -22.35 -10.68 -6.14
CA LYS A 69 -23.46 -10.56 -7.12
C LYS A 69 -23.91 -11.93 -7.63
N GLN A 70 -23.00 -12.70 -8.23
CA GLN A 70 -23.24 -14.05 -8.75
C GLN A 70 -21.93 -14.86 -8.73
N GLY A 71 -21.96 -16.08 -8.21
CA GLY A 71 -20.76 -16.93 -8.14
C GLY A 71 -19.67 -16.30 -7.26
N THR A 72 -18.52 -16.01 -7.87
CA THR A 72 -17.36 -15.36 -7.21
C THR A 72 -17.26 -13.85 -7.49
N ASP A 73 -18.16 -13.28 -8.30
CA ASP A 73 -18.08 -11.88 -8.70
C ASP A 73 -18.64 -10.96 -7.61
N THR A 74 -17.84 -9.99 -7.21
CA THR A 74 -18.22 -8.99 -6.20
C THR A 74 -18.85 -7.74 -6.83
N CYS A 75 -19.51 -6.94 -6.00
CA CYS A 75 -20.14 -5.71 -6.41
C CYS A 75 -19.11 -4.74 -6.99
N GLY A 76 -18.01 -4.53 -6.25
CA GLY A 76 -16.87 -3.73 -6.67
C GLY A 76 -17.13 -2.22 -6.77
N ALA A 77 -18.32 -1.76 -6.39
CA ALA A 77 -18.65 -0.33 -6.40
C ALA A 77 -17.79 0.42 -5.37
N GLU A 78 -17.14 1.50 -5.79
CA GLU A 78 -16.34 2.36 -4.91
C GLU A 78 -17.26 3.22 -4.02
N TRP A 79 -17.03 3.16 -2.71
CA TRP A 79 -17.71 3.98 -1.71
C TRP A 79 -16.89 5.24 -1.41
N PRO A 80 -17.44 6.44 -1.65
CA PRO A 80 -16.78 7.68 -1.26
C PRO A 80 -16.49 7.72 0.25
N TYR A 81 -15.32 8.20 0.66
CA TYR A 81 -14.97 8.27 2.08
C TYR A 81 -15.97 9.07 2.92
N MET A 82 -16.57 10.12 2.36
CA MET A 82 -17.62 10.89 3.04
C MET A 82 -18.87 10.05 3.34
N GLU A 83 -19.21 9.10 2.47
CA GLU A 83 -20.28 8.15 2.71
C GLU A 83 -19.88 7.16 3.81
N VAL A 84 -18.68 6.59 3.73
CA VAL A 84 -18.14 5.67 4.75
C VAL A 84 -18.12 6.32 6.12
N ARG A 85 -17.49 7.49 6.25
CA ARG A 85 -17.40 8.26 7.50
C ARG A 85 -18.77 8.49 8.14
N ARG A 86 -19.75 8.82 7.30
CA ARG A 86 -21.12 9.08 7.74
C ARG A 86 -21.81 7.81 8.22
N ILE A 87 -21.87 6.77 7.39
CA ILE A 87 -22.64 5.55 7.68
C ILE A 87 -21.98 4.75 8.81
N ALA A 88 -20.65 4.70 8.85
CA ALA A 88 -19.88 4.00 9.89
C ALA A 88 -19.89 4.69 11.27
N LEU A 89 -20.39 5.93 11.36
CA LEU A 89 -20.30 6.77 12.56
C LEU A 89 -18.88 6.78 13.13
N LEU A 90 -17.89 7.01 12.26
CA LEU A 90 -16.49 6.98 12.68
C LEU A 90 -16.26 8.02 13.78
N THR A 91 -15.56 7.62 14.85
CA THR A 91 -15.14 8.56 15.88
C THR A 91 -14.08 9.52 15.32
N GLN A 92 -13.78 10.61 16.04
CA GLN A 92 -12.73 11.53 15.59
C GLN A 92 -11.36 10.85 15.45
N GLU A 93 -11.03 9.94 16.37
CA GLU A 93 -9.79 9.16 16.32
C GLU A 93 -9.74 8.25 15.09
N GLU A 94 -10.86 7.58 14.76
CA GLU A 94 -10.96 6.74 13.57
C GLU A 94 -10.90 7.56 12.29
N GLN A 95 -11.52 8.74 12.25
CA GLN A 95 -11.44 9.64 11.11
C GLN A 95 -9.99 10.07 10.87
N ASN A 96 -9.29 10.52 11.92
CA ASN A 96 -7.89 10.90 11.82
C ASN A 96 -7.03 9.75 11.28
N HIS A 97 -7.21 8.54 11.83
CA HIS A 97 -6.48 7.35 11.38
C HIS A 97 -6.77 7.00 9.92
N PHE A 98 -8.05 7.03 9.50
CA PHE A 98 -8.44 6.75 8.12
C PHE A 98 -7.87 7.80 7.17
N GLU A 99 -8.04 9.09 7.47
CA GLU A 99 -7.60 10.20 6.63
C GLU A 99 -6.07 10.21 6.47
N GLU A 100 -5.31 10.02 7.56
CA GLU A 100 -3.85 9.93 7.54
C GLU A 100 -3.39 8.73 6.72
N THR A 101 -3.94 7.54 6.98
CA THR A 101 -3.55 6.31 6.29
C THR A 101 -3.90 6.37 4.81
N MET A 102 -5.09 6.85 4.46
CA MET A 102 -5.50 7.06 3.07
C MET A 102 -4.57 8.04 2.36
N ALA A 103 -4.20 9.15 3.00
CA ALA A 103 -3.29 10.13 2.41
C ALA A 103 -1.91 9.52 2.14
N VAL A 104 -1.35 8.78 3.11
CA VAL A 104 -0.07 8.09 2.96
C VAL A 104 -0.12 7.06 1.83
N LEU A 105 -1.15 6.20 1.78
CA LEU A 105 -1.30 5.17 0.76
C LEU A 105 -1.56 5.76 -0.64
N ALA A 106 -2.37 6.81 -0.74
CA ALA A 106 -2.60 7.53 -2.00
C ALA A 106 -1.30 8.19 -2.49
N ALA A 107 -0.57 8.89 -1.62
CA ALA A 107 0.73 9.45 -1.93
C ALA A 107 1.71 8.36 -2.36
N ALA A 108 1.75 7.22 -1.66
CA ALA A 108 2.61 6.10 -2.01
C ALA A 108 2.25 5.52 -3.37
N LYS A 109 0.99 5.60 -3.78
CA LYS A 109 0.59 5.20 -5.13
C LYS A 109 1.05 6.21 -6.17
N TYR A 110 0.86 7.51 -5.99
CA TYR A 110 1.00 8.50 -7.07
C TYR A 110 2.32 9.26 -7.11
N CYS A 111 3.02 9.37 -5.98
CA CYS A 111 4.17 10.25 -5.82
C CYS A 111 5.38 9.43 -5.34
N GLU A 112 6.55 9.68 -5.92
CA GLU A 112 7.78 9.39 -5.18
C GLU A 112 7.93 10.54 -4.16
N TYR A 113 7.82 10.23 -2.87
CA TYR A 113 8.11 11.19 -1.82
C TYR A 113 9.24 10.67 -0.94
N ASN A 114 10.06 11.60 -0.43
CA ASN A 114 11.08 11.32 0.56
C ASN A 114 11.06 12.37 1.65
N PRO A 115 11.42 12.02 2.90
CA PRO A 115 11.55 13.00 3.97
C PRO A 115 12.75 13.91 3.67
N CYS A 116 12.54 15.22 3.83
CA CYS A 116 13.62 16.21 3.80
C CYS A 116 14.58 15.96 4.97
N PRO A 117 15.91 15.86 4.76
CA PRO A 117 16.85 15.65 5.86
C PRO A 117 16.99 16.84 6.83
N GLY A 118 16.50 18.02 6.45
CA GLY A 118 16.53 19.22 7.30
C GLY A 118 15.34 19.30 8.26
N CYS A 119 14.12 19.19 7.74
CA CYS A 119 12.88 19.41 8.50
C CYS A 119 11.97 18.18 8.64
N ASN A 120 12.35 17.04 8.05
CA ASN A 120 11.58 15.79 8.02
C ASN A 120 10.20 15.87 7.34
N SER A 121 9.85 16.99 6.70
CA SER A 121 8.65 17.09 5.87
C SER A 121 8.78 16.20 4.62
N TYR A 122 7.68 15.62 4.17
CA TYR A 122 7.67 14.86 2.92
C TYR A 122 7.73 15.81 1.71
N VAL A 123 8.68 15.55 0.82
CA VAL A 123 8.87 16.30 -0.43
C VAL A 123 8.61 15.35 -1.59
N GLU A 124 7.83 15.79 -2.57
CA GLU A 124 7.62 15.11 -3.84
C GLU A 124 8.64 15.60 -4.88
N ARG A 125 9.18 14.67 -5.67
CA ARG A 125 10.09 15.02 -6.75
C ARG A 125 9.34 15.26 -8.06
N GLN A 126 9.44 16.49 -8.59
CA GLN A 126 8.83 16.86 -9.87
C GLN A 126 9.52 16.23 -11.09
N ASP A 127 10.85 16.20 -11.11
CA ASP A 127 11.64 15.66 -12.23
C ASP A 127 12.31 14.35 -11.84
N LEU A 128 11.82 13.25 -12.42
CA LEU A 128 12.33 11.91 -12.15
C LEU A 128 13.77 11.69 -12.65
N THR A 129 14.28 12.58 -13.50
CA THR A 129 15.63 12.53 -14.04
C THR A 129 16.63 13.38 -13.25
N ASN A 130 16.18 14.16 -12.27
CA ASN A 130 17.06 14.98 -11.45
C ASN A 130 17.07 14.49 -9.99
N LEU A 131 18.23 14.11 -9.46
CA LEU A 131 18.37 13.69 -8.07
C LEU A 131 18.46 14.89 -7.11
N CYS A 132 18.66 16.12 -7.60
CA CYS A 132 18.67 17.31 -6.78
C CYS A 132 17.24 17.81 -6.53
N VAL A 133 16.80 17.78 -5.27
CA VAL A 133 15.44 18.16 -4.88
C VAL A 133 15.46 19.32 -3.90
N LEU A 134 14.67 20.34 -4.18
CA LEU A 134 14.50 21.53 -3.35
C LEU A 134 13.47 21.25 -2.24
N CYS A 135 13.82 21.55 -0.99
CA CYS A 135 12.83 21.63 0.08
C CYS A 135 12.33 23.08 0.22
N THR A 136 11.07 23.31 -0.14
CA THR A 136 10.45 24.65 -0.05
C THR A 136 10.25 25.12 1.38
N ILE A 137 10.02 24.19 2.33
CA ILE A 137 9.87 24.51 3.76
C ILE A 137 11.19 24.99 4.33
N CYS A 138 12.26 24.19 4.26
CA CYS A 138 13.58 24.61 4.73
C CYS A 138 14.04 25.89 4.05
N THR A 139 13.81 26.04 2.74
CA THR A 139 14.19 27.25 2.01
C THR A 139 13.48 28.50 2.52
N SER A 140 12.20 28.36 2.91
CA SER A 140 11.42 29.47 3.47
C SER A 140 11.84 29.79 4.90
N ASP A 141 12.09 28.77 5.72
CA ASP A 141 12.44 28.91 7.14
C ASP A 141 13.83 29.51 7.36
N THR A 142 14.82 29.11 6.54
CA THR A 142 16.19 29.61 6.65
C THR A 142 16.44 30.86 5.82
N GLY A 143 15.60 31.13 4.82
CA GLY A 143 15.85 32.14 3.80
C GLY A 143 16.94 31.74 2.79
N GLU A 144 17.49 30.54 2.91
CA GLU A 144 18.55 30.00 2.05
C GLU A 144 18.06 28.78 1.29
N ARG A 145 18.44 28.67 0.01
CA ARG A 145 18.05 27.55 -0.84
C ARG A 145 18.56 26.22 -0.26
N PHE A 146 17.63 25.36 0.17
CA PHE A 146 17.95 24.04 0.72
C PHE A 146 17.63 22.94 -0.28
N GLU A 147 18.68 22.25 -0.75
CA GLU A 147 18.58 21.13 -1.68
C GLU A 147 19.18 19.87 -1.08
N PHE A 148 18.60 18.72 -1.41
CA PHE A 148 19.09 17.42 -0.99
C PHE A 148 19.08 16.41 -2.14
N CYS A 149 19.88 15.36 -1.98
CA CYS A 149 19.95 14.26 -2.93
C CYS A 149 18.82 13.27 -2.69
N TRP A 150 17.99 13.05 -3.71
CA TRP A 150 16.91 12.07 -3.70
C TRP A 150 17.37 10.64 -3.43
N GLN A 151 18.62 10.34 -3.75
CA GLN A 151 19.18 9.00 -3.60
C GLN A 151 19.69 8.73 -2.19
N CYS A 152 20.58 9.59 -1.66
CA CYS A 152 21.24 9.34 -0.37
C CYS A 152 20.64 10.14 0.79
N LEU A 153 19.64 10.99 0.53
CA LEU A 153 18.94 11.85 1.49
C LEU A 153 19.88 12.73 2.32
N LYS A 154 21.01 13.15 1.73
CA LYS A 154 21.93 14.14 2.31
C LYS A 154 21.84 15.45 1.54
N THR A 155 22.27 16.55 2.15
CA THR A 155 22.40 17.86 1.47
C THR A 155 23.11 17.70 0.13
N TRP A 156 22.56 18.35 -0.91
CA TRP A 156 23.06 18.22 -2.27
C TRP A 156 24.50 18.71 -2.37
N LYS A 157 25.32 17.99 -3.13
CA LYS A 157 26.68 18.39 -3.47
C LYS A 157 26.93 18.10 -4.94
N GLY A 158 27.56 19.05 -5.63
CA GLY A 158 27.91 18.95 -7.04
C GLY A 158 26.98 19.75 -7.94
N PRO A 159 27.26 19.74 -9.25
CA PRO A 159 26.41 20.41 -10.23
C PRO A 159 25.03 19.74 -10.27
N ALA A 160 23.99 20.53 -10.57
CA ALA A 160 22.63 20.07 -10.84
C ALA A 160 22.17 20.66 -12.19
N PRO A 161 21.26 20.00 -12.93
CA PRO A 161 20.62 18.72 -12.63
C PRO A 161 21.54 17.51 -12.89
N ARG A 162 21.36 16.41 -12.13
CA ARG A 162 22.04 15.12 -12.39
C ARG A 162 21.14 13.93 -12.11
N SER A 163 21.22 12.88 -12.93
CA SER A 163 20.44 11.64 -12.79
C SER A 163 21.24 10.49 -12.19
N ASP A 164 22.58 10.58 -12.16
CA ASP A 164 23.47 9.45 -11.90
C ASP A 164 23.84 9.29 -10.42
N LYS A 165 24.28 10.37 -9.76
CA LYS A 165 24.54 10.45 -8.31
C LYS A 165 24.69 11.92 -7.88
N CYS A 166 24.98 12.18 -6.61
CA CYS A 166 25.53 13.45 -6.15
C CYS A 166 27.03 13.31 -5.80
N ASP A 167 27.70 14.41 -5.45
CA ASP A 167 29.13 14.42 -5.11
C ASP A 167 29.41 14.07 -3.65
N ASN A 168 28.38 13.67 -2.88
CA ASN A 168 28.60 13.12 -1.54
C ASN A 168 29.41 11.82 -1.61
N SER A 169 30.40 11.68 -0.74
CA SER A 169 31.10 10.41 -0.54
C SER A 169 30.08 9.33 -0.12
N ASN A 170 30.19 8.16 -0.75
CA ASN A 170 29.26 7.03 -0.57
C ASN A 170 27.80 7.39 -0.84
N CYS A 171 27.52 8.17 -1.90
CA CYS A 171 26.15 8.34 -2.39
C CYS A 171 25.61 7.01 -2.93
N VAL A 172 24.93 6.27 -2.07
CA VAL A 172 24.24 5.01 -2.37
C VAL A 172 22.76 5.20 -2.07
N ASN A 173 21.90 4.47 -2.79
CA ASN A 173 20.48 4.43 -2.48
C ASN A 173 20.29 3.51 -1.25
N PRO A 174 19.79 4.00 -0.09
CA PRO A 174 19.61 3.18 1.12
C PRO A 174 18.75 1.94 0.88
N THR A 175 17.79 2.04 -0.03
CA THR A 175 16.91 0.93 -0.41
C THR A 175 17.68 -0.14 -1.18
N LEU A 176 18.57 0.25 -2.10
CA LEU A 176 19.46 -0.70 -2.77
C LEU A 176 20.46 -1.33 -1.79
N GLU A 177 20.97 -0.56 -0.85
CA GLU A 177 21.87 -1.07 0.19
C GLU A 177 21.20 -2.16 1.04
N LYS A 178 19.92 -1.96 1.41
CA LYS A 178 19.12 -2.98 2.10
C LYS A 178 18.93 -4.24 1.25
N LEU A 179 18.60 -4.08 -0.03
CA LEU A 179 18.43 -5.22 -0.95
C LEU A 179 19.73 -6.02 -1.14
N LEU A 180 20.87 -5.34 -1.21
CA LEU A 180 22.19 -5.95 -1.39
C LEU A 180 22.68 -6.67 -0.12
N ASN A 181 22.38 -6.13 1.06
CA ASN A 181 22.90 -6.64 2.33
C ASN A 181 21.88 -7.47 3.13
N CYS A 182 20.66 -7.66 2.62
CA CYS A 182 19.66 -8.47 3.31
C CYS A 182 20.15 -9.92 3.50
N LYS A 183 19.76 -10.51 4.63
CA LYS A 183 19.96 -11.93 4.93
C LYS A 183 19.17 -12.80 3.95
N ASP A 184 19.49 -14.08 3.91
CA ASP A 184 18.65 -15.04 3.22
C ASP A 184 17.48 -15.48 4.12
N THR A 185 16.41 -15.97 3.48
CA THR A 185 15.26 -16.61 4.09
C THR A 185 15.00 -17.95 3.39
N THR A 186 14.34 -18.87 4.08
CA THR A 186 14.00 -20.20 3.57
C THR A 186 12.49 -20.28 3.38
N LEU A 187 12.04 -20.84 2.26
CA LEU A 187 10.64 -21.16 1.99
C LEU A 187 10.43 -22.68 2.12
N PRO A 188 9.96 -23.20 3.27
CA PRO A 188 9.92 -24.64 3.55
C PRO A 188 9.00 -25.41 2.59
N GLU A 189 7.83 -24.84 2.27
CA GLU A 189 6.85 -25.46 1.38
C GLU A 189 7.28 -25.48 -0.11
N VAL A 190 8.41 -24.84 -0.42
CA VAL A 190 9.02 -24.80 -1.76
C VAL A 190 10.34 -25.57 -1.76
N GLN A 191 10.36 -26.74 -1.09
CA GLN A 191 11.55 -27.61 -0.99
C GLN A 191 12.75 -26.89 -0.36
N ASP A 192 12.49 -26.19 0.76
CA ASP A 192 13.50 -25.43 1.51
C ASP A 192 14.30 -24.44 0.64
N LEU A 193 13.64 -23.81 -0.34
CA LEU A 193 14.25 -22.85 -1.24
C LEU A 193 14.80 -21.66 -0.47
N ILE A 194 16.11 -21.41 -0.59
CA ILE A 194 16.80 -20.28 0.03
C ILE A 194 16.83 -19.11 -0.96
N CYS A 195 16.39 -17.93 -0.52
CA CYS A 195 16.43 -16.71 -1.32
C CYS A 195 16.61 -15.46 -0.45
N PRO A 196 16.97 -14.29 -1.01
CA PRO A 196 17.07 -13.04 -0.25
C PRO A 196 15.78 -12.71 0.50
N SER A 197 15.87 -12.30 1.77
CA SER A 197 14.71 -12.02 2.63
C SER A 197 13.95 -10.75 2.24
N LEU A 198 14.57 -9.87 1.45
CA LEU A 198 14.00 -8.62 0.96
C LEU A 198 14.12 -8.57 -0.56
N ARG A 199 13.03 -8.19 -1.23
CA ARG A 199 12.98 -7.97 -2.67
C ARG A 199 12.29 -6.65 -2.98
N ALA A 200 12.62 -6.03 -4.11
CA ALA A 200 11.82 -4.98 -4.70
C ALA A 200 10.90 -5.58 -5.76
N CYS A 201 9.63 -5.16 -5.76
CA CYS A 201 8.65 -5.56 -6.77
C CYS A 201 9.17 -5.25 -8.18
N PRO A 202 9.13 -6.22 -9.12
CA PRO A 202 9.63 -6.03 -10.48
C PRO A 202 8.83 -5.00 -11.28
N THR A 203 7.57 -4.73 -10.89
CA THR A 203 6.68 -3.81 -11.57
C THR A 203 6.81 -2.38 -11.05
N CYS A 204 6.76 -2.19 -9.73
CA CYS A 204 6.64 -0.86 -9.11
C CYS A 204 7.79 -0.48 -8.17
N GLY A 205 8.77 -1.37 -7.97
CA GLY A 205 9.92 -1.12 -7.12
C GLY A 205 9.67 -1.12 -5.61
N ASN A 206 8.43 -1.40 -5.15
CA ASN A 206 8.11 -1.45 -3.73
C ASN A 206 8.89 -2.55 -3.00
N LEU A 207 9.43 -2.26 -1.82
CA LEU A 207 10.10 -3.27 -1.00
C LEU A 207 9.09 -4.18 -0.33
N VAL A 208 9.35 -5.47 -0.43
CA VAL A 208 8.49 -6.52 0.08
C VAL A 208 9.32 -7.64 0.72
N GLU A 209 8.70 -8.28 1.70
CA GLU A 209 9.19 -9.46 2.40
C GLU A 209 8.21 -10.60 2.19
N HIS A 210 8.69 -11.83 2.34
CA HIS A 210 7.85 -13.02 2.35
C HIS A 210 7.68 -13.49 3.78
N ASP A 211 6.46 -13.82 4.17
CA ASP A 211 6.13 -14.33 5.51
C ASP A 211 6.59 -15.79 5.76
N THR A 212 7.30 -16.38 4.80
CA THR A 212 7.77 -17.79 4.77
C THR A 212 6.70 -18.87 4.75
N THR A 213 5.42 -18.51 4.61
CA THR A 213 4.29 -19.46 4.55
C THR A 213 3.75 -19.60 3.13
N GLY A 214 3.33 -20.80 2.74
CA GLY A 214 2.76 -21.04 1.42
C GLY A 214 3.79 -21.06 0.29
N CYS A 215 3.34 -20.65 -0.89
CA CYS A 215 4.12 -20.76 -2.13
C CYS A 215 5.09 -19.61 -2.34
N LYS A 216 5.97 -19.73 -3.33
CA LYS A 216 6.99 -18.71 -3.68
C LYS A 216 6.46 -17.41 -4.30
N ASN A 217 5.15 -17.26 -4.45
CA ASN A 217 4.53 -16.10 -5.10
C ASN A 217 3.91 -15.20 -4.03
N ILE A 218 4.06 -13.89 -4.22
CA ILE A 218 3.48 -12.88 -3.34
C ILE A 218 2.75 -11.83 -4.16
N ILE A 219 1.75 -11.21 -3.55
CA ILE A 219 1.04 -10.07 -4.13
C ILE A 219 1.67 -8.79 -3.61
N CYS A 220 2.13 -7.92 -4.51
CA CYS A 220 2.67 -6.62 -4.09
C CYS A 220 1.57 -5.74 -3.47
N ASN A 221 1.71 -5.36 -2.21
CA ASN A 221 0.75 -4.46 -1.52
C ASN A 221 0.65 -3.03 -2.09
N ARG A 222 1.50 -2.64 -3.04
CA ARG A 222 1.44 -1.31 -3.71
C ARG A 222 0.76 -1.35 -5.08
N CYS A 223 1.08 -2.36 -5.90
CA CYS A 223 0.57 -2.45 -7.27
C CYS A 223 -0.38 -3.63 -7.51
N HIS A 224 -0.58 -4.49 -6.50
CA HIS A 224 -1.40 -5.70 -6.51
C HIS A 224 -1.05 -6.73 -7.59
N ILE A 225 0.09 -6.55 -8.29
CA ILE A 225 0.60 -7.55 -9.20
C ILE A 225 1.26 -8.68 -8.39
N GLU A 226 0.82 -9.90 -8.67
CA GLU A 226 1.42 -11.11 -8.14
C GLU A 226 2.69 -11.47 -8.94
N PHE A 227 3.75 -11.81 -8.23
CA PHE A 227 5.01 -12.21 -8.84
C PHE A 227 5.75 -13.22 -7.97
N CYS A 228 6.69 -13.95 -8.56
CA CYS A 228 7.51 -14.90 -7.83
C CYS A 228 8.60 -14.17 -7.04
N PHE A 229 8.59 -14.32 -5.71
CA PHE A 229 9.57 -13.73 -4.80
C PHE A 229 11.01 -14.24 -5.05
N SER A 230 11.12 -15.48 -5.54
CA SER A 230 12.42 -16.10 -5.81
C SER A 230 13.06 -15.60 -7.11
N CYS A 231 12.35 -15.66 -8.24
CA CYS A 231 12.92 -15.32 -9.56
C CYS A 231 12.55 -13.92 -10.08
N LEU A 232 11.69 -13.17 -9.37
CA LEU A 232 11.25 -11.81 -9.72
C LEU A 232 10.49 -11.69 -11.05
N LYS A 233 10.06 -12.80 -11.64
CA LYS A 233 9.14 -12.81 -12.79
C LYS A 233 7.71 -12.64 -12.30
N ILE A 234 6.87 -12.01 -13.13
CA ILE A 234 5.41 -12.00 -12.91
C ILE A 234 4.90 -13.45 -12.87
N THR A 235 3.82 -13.70 -12.13
CA THR A 235 3.33 -15.08 -11.91
C THR A 235 3.14 -15.84 -13.22
N GLU A 236 2.52 -15.23 -14.23
CA GLU A 236 2.26 -15.86 -15.53
C GLU A 236 3.57 -16.39 -16.16
N ASP A 237 4.58 -15.54 -16.32
CA ASP A 237 5.90 -15.91 -16.87
C ASP A 237 6.64 -16.95 -16.02
N CYS A 238 6.51 -16.89 -14.69
CA CYS A 238 7.14 -17.85 -13.79
C CYS A 238 6.56 -19.26 -13.97
N LEU A 239 5.24 -19.34 -14.10
CA LEU A 239 4.49 -20.59 -14.16
C LEU A 239 4.57 -21.28 -15.52
N GLU A 240 5.02 -20.61 -16.57
CA GLU A 240 5.32 -21.26 -17.87
C GLU A 240 6.33 -22.41 -17.72
N THR A 241 7.27 -22.28 -16.79
CA THR A 241 8.40 -23.21 -16.62
C THR A 241 8.45 -23.87 -15.24
N SER A 242 7.51 -23.56 -14.34
CA SER A 242 7.53 -24.03 -12.95
C SER A 242 6.11 -24.06 -12.35
N SER A 243 5.98 -24.38 -11.06
CA SER A 243 4.72 -24.33 -10.31
C SER A 243 4.88 -23.59 -8.99
N TYR A 244 3.79 -23.12 -8.39
CA TYR A 244 3.76 -22.38 -7.13
C TYR A 244 4.65 -22.99 -6.01
N PHE A 245 4.59 -24.30 -5.81
CA PHE A 245 5.29 -24.99 -4.71
C PHE A 245 6.59 -25.70 -5.15
N LYS A 246 7.13 -25.35 -6.33
CA LYS A 246 8.41 -25.90 -6.82
C LYS A 246 9.42 -24.78 -7.05
N PRO A 247 10.73 -25.03 -6.82
CA PRO A 247 11.78 -24.11 -7.24
C PRO A 247 11.65 -23.70 -8.71
N CYS A 248 12.03 -22.46 -9.02
CA CYS A 248 12.02 -21.95 -10.39
C CYS A 248 13.09 -22.64 -11.24
N SER A 249 12.79 -22.93 -12.50
CA SER A 249 13.73 -23.57 -13.43
C SER A 249 14.98 -22.72 -13.69
N ASP A 250 14.81 -21.39 -13.69
CA ASP A 250 15.93 -20.43 -13.79
C ASP A 250 16.65 -20.18 -12.45
N GLY A 251 16.24 -20.87 -11.38
CA GLY A 251 16.75 -20.68 -10.04
C GLY A 251 16.30 -19.36 -9.38
N VAL A 252 17.08 -18.95 -8.38
CA VAL A 252 16.82 -17.75 -7.58
C VAL A 252 17.47 -16.54 -8.25
N ALA A 253 16.71 -15.46 -8.44
CA ALA A 253 17.26 -14.24 -9.03
C ALA A 253 18.35 -13.62 -8.13
N PRO A 254 19.40 -13.00 -8.70
CA PRO A 254 20.39 -12.28 -7.90
C PRO A 254 19.75 -11.13 -7.11
N ARG A 255 20.48 -10.61 -6.11
CA ARG A 255 20.07 -9.40 -5.38
C ARG A 255 19.97 -8.22 -6.34
N GLN A 256 18.92 -7.43 -6.21
CA GLN A 256 18.62 -6.34 -7.14
C GLN A 256 19.61 -5.19 -6.96
N THR A 257 20.22 -4.75 -8.06
CA THR A 257 21.16 -3.62 -8.13
C THR A 257 20.51 -2.33 -8.65
N SER A 258 19.23 -2.41 -9.04
CA SER A 258 18.40 -1.28 -9.47
C SER A 258 16.96 -1.47 -9.00
N ILE A 259 16.23 -0.37 -8.85
CA ILE A 259 14.80 -0.37 -8.49
C ILE A 259 14.01 0.08 -9.72
N PRO A 260 13.03 -0.71 -10.20
CA PRO A 260 12.19 -0.33 -11.32
C PRO A 260 11.45 0.98 -11.05
N THR A 261 11.42 1.87 -12.05
CA THR A 261 10.53 3.04 -12.03
C THR A 261 9.14 2.59 -12.47
N TRP A 262 8.13 2.82 -11.63
CA TRP A 262 6.76 2.43 -11.95
C TRP A 262 6.20 3.32 -13.07
N ARG A 263 6.08 2.75 -14.27
CA ARG A 263 5.37 3.39 -15.39
C ARG A 263 3.92 2.92 -15.36
N LYS A 264 3.00 3.83 -15.01
CA LYS A 264 1.56 3.58 -15.03
C LYS A 264 0.97 3.89 -16.39
#